data_AF-A0A2N3QTM9-F1
#
_entry.id   AF-A0A2N3QTM9-F1
#
_cell.length_a   1.000
_cell.length_b   1.000
_cell.length_c   1.000
_cell.angle_alpha   90.00
_cell.angle_beta   90.00
_cell.angle_gamma   90.00
#
_symmetry.space_group_name_H-M   'P 1'
#
loop_
_entity.id
_entity.type
_entity.pdbx_description
1 polymer ?
#
loop_
_entity_poly.entity_id
_entity_poly.type
_entity_poly.pdbx_seq_one_letter_code
_entity_poly.pdbx_strand_id
1 'polypeptide(L)'
;MGAYAGVATNLLRSGARAGSIIVWIGGPVTNGGGASTGSKRMSSIASRDLGLTEKNYAAASVTVSNGLVTRCHAARDDTSYDHAQVAYVVLAGGLQDPVSALATVIAKTRDAINECRKAFPAARIIWAAGPGSLAGMNDTQLTDTTTIVSAILGQARQAGALAVNLRTVLGTDTSMQSSGILPNDTGHEALAEAIVDAVRDDQGEPVDQPITPTRTYSSGLNDWASRQVEATRKREAEKREANRPTGTELGGVTQKLDELTQQQGVQQVLLEQQQDELDAHQRELEQQQQKLQSQQNQLTKHQNELEAQQKSLKSAQDAIKDAQEQLKKVVGDQGDQVNNLQEVSDRLSQVTTDLQNTTSKLQTIENTVNSNLRMRVLQIETWLENNTTFSPWGG
;
A
#
# COMPACT_ATOMS: atom_id res chain seq x y z
N MET A 1 45.72 -32.11 -18.47
CA MET A 1 44.73 -31.16 -19.00
C MET A 1 44.03 -30.53 -17.80
N GLY A 2 44.35 -29.28 -17.52
CA GLY A 2 43.98 -28.58 -16.29
C GLY A 2 42.59 -27.94 -16.34
N ALA A 3 42.03 -27.80 -15.13
CA ALA A 3 40.68 -27.36 -14.79
C ALA A 3 40.22 -26.03 -15.41
N TYR A 4 38.91 -25.93 -15.63
CA TYR A 4 38.16 -24.67 -15.54
C TYR A 4 36.99 -24.87 -14.58
N ALA A 5 37.23 -24.52 -13.32
CA ALA A 5 36.21 -24.17 -12.36
C ALA A 5 36.00 -22.65 -12.45
N GLY A 6 34.74 -22.19 -12.39
CA GLY A 6 34.42 -20.78 -12.22
C GLY A 6 33.33 -20.27 -13.15
N VAL A 7 32.08 -20.66 -12.88
CA VAL A 7 30.94 -19.79 -13.19
C VAL A 7 30.46 -19.24 -11.86
N ALA A 8 30.88 -18.01 -11.56
CA ALA A 8 30.28 -17.23 -10.48
C ALA A 8 28.80 -17.05 -10.81
N THR A 9 27.93 -17.68 -10.02
CA THR A 9 26.50 -17.41 -10.04
C THR A 9 26.30 -15.94 -9.70
N ASN A 10 26.01 -15.13 -10.71
CA ASN A 10 25.39 -13.82 -10.55
C ASN A 10 24.08 -14.03 -9.77
N LEU A 11 24.12 -13.75 -8.47
CA LEU A 11 22.96 -13.83 -7.59
C LEU A 11 21.96 -12.75 -8.02
N LEU A 12 20.84 -13.26 -8.52
CA LEU A 12 19.61 -12.59 -8.91
C LEU A 12 19.23 -11.43 -7.95
N ARG A 13 18.62 -10.36 -8.48
CA ARG A 13 17.78 -9.44 -7.69
C ARG A 13 16.58 -10.25 -7.18
N SER A 14 16.83 -10.85 -6.00
CA SER A 14 16.00 -11.57 -5.02
C SER A 14 14.69 -12.21 -5.49
N GLY A 15 14.74 -13.55 -5.64
CA GLY A 15 13.68 -14.42 -5.11
C GLY A 15 13.93 -14.74 -3.64
N ALA A 16 12.99 -15.44 -2.98
CA ALA A 16 13.02 -15.83 -1.57
C ALA A 16 14.43 -16.19 -1.06
N ARG A 17 14.89 -15.51 0.01
CA ARG A 17 16.23 -15.72 0.57
C ARG A 17 16.30 -17.04 1.33
N ALA A 18 17.39 -17.78 1.16
CA ALA A 18 17.65 -18.99 1.92
C ALA A 18 17.96 -18.63 3.38
N GLY A 19 17.13 -19.08 4.32
CA GLY A 19 17.32 -18.91 5.76
C GLY A 19 16.00 -18.95 6.52
N SER A 20 16.05 -19.32 7.79
CA SER A 20 14.86 -19.51 8.66
C SER A 20 14.84 -18.56 9.87
N ILE A 21 15.81 -17.64 9.96
CA ILE A 21 15.98 -16.74 11.11
C ILE A 21 15.91 -15.29 10.68
N ILE A 22 15.28 -14.45 11.51
CA ILE A 22 15.29 -12.99 11.41
C ILE A 22 15.85 -12.39 12.71
N VAL A 23 16.84 -11.53 12.57
CA VAL A 23 17.50 -10.84 13.69
C VAL A 23 16.95 -9.43 13.82
N TRP A 24 16.54 -9.04 15.03
CA TRP A 24 16.03 -7.70 15.33
C TRP A 24 16.97 -6.96 16.26
N ILE A 25 17.38 -5.77 15.85
CA ILE A 25 18.25 -4.88 16.59
C ILE A 25 17.57 -3.51 16.65
N GLY A 26 17.35 -2.99 17.86
CA GLY A 26 16.67 -1.69 17.97
C GLY A 26 16.51 -1.15 19.37
N GLY A 27 15.73 -0.08 19.44
CA GLY A 27 15.40 0.63 20.66
C GLY A 27 14.13 0.11 21.37
N PRO A 28 13.47 0.95 22.19
CA PRO A 28 12.36 0.53 23.03
C PRO A 28 11.13 0.01 22.29
N VAL A 29 10.82 0.54 21.09
CA VAL A 29 9.69 0.04 20.30
C VAL A 29 9.95 -1.38 19.83
N THR A 30 11.13 -1.65 19.27
CA THR A 30 11.53 -3.02 18.86
C THR A 30 11.66 -3.98 20.05
N ASN A 31 11.99 -3.45 21.24
CA ASN A 31 12.00 -4.21 22.49
C ASN A 31 10.57 -4.58 22.98
N GLY A 32 9.53 -3.99 22.40
CA GLY A 32 8.12 -4.24 22.75
C GLY A 32 7.52 -3.25 23.74
N GLY A 33 8.11 -2.06 23.90
CA GLY A 33 7.52 -1.02 24.74
C GLY A 33 6.10 -0.68 24.29
N GLY A 34 5.17 -0.67 25.24
CA GLY A 34 3.74 -0.39 25.03
C GLY A 34 2.90 -1.57 24.49
N ALA A 35 3.53 -2.68 24.07
CA ALA A 35 2.81 -3.91 23.79
C ALA A 35 2.34 -4.58 25.09
N SER A 36 1.16 -5.18 25.08
CA SER A 36 0.59 -5.89 26.23
C SER A 36 1.35 -7.17 26.59
N THR A 37 1.95 -7.82 25.59
CA THR A 37 2.78 -9.03 25.77
C THR A 37 3.93 -9.06 24.75
N GLY A 38 4.96 -9.86 25.02
CA GLY A 38 6.06 -10.07 24.09
C GLY A 38 5.63 -10.60 22.72
N SER A 39 4.54 -11.37 22.64
CA SER A 39 4.00 -11.88 21.36
C SER A 39 3.33 -10.80 20.50
N LYS A 40 3.01 -9.65 21.09
CA LYS A 40 2.31 -8.53 20.47
C LYS A 40 3.25 -7.40 20.04
N ARG A 41 4.56 -7.53 20.24
CA ARG A 41 5.53 -6.54 19.73
C ARG A 41 5.73 -6.72 18.22
N MET A 42 6.02 -5.60 17.55
CA MET A 42 6.25 -5.52 16.10
C MET A 42 7.17 -6.63 15.57
N SER A 43 8.29 -6.88 16.25
CA SER A 43 9.28 -7.86 15.80
C SER A 43 8.77 -9.30 15.84
N SER A 44 7.99 -9.68 16.86
CA SER A 44 7.43 -11.02 16.97
C SER A 44 6.30 -11.25 15.97
N ILE A 45 5.47 -10.23 15.72
CA ILE A 45 4.41 -10.26 14.71
C ILE A 45 5.02 -10.40 13.30
N ALA A 46 5.94 -9.52 12.93
CA ALA A 46 6.58 -9.57 11.62
C ALA A 46 7.38 -10.86 11.39
N SER A 47 8.06 -11.38 12.42
CA SER A 47 8.77 -12.67 12.32
C SER A 47 7.79 -13.82 12.06
N ARG A 48 6.66 -13.87 12.79
CA ARG A 48 5.59 -14.86 12.58
C ARG A 48 5.03 -14.79 11.16
N ASP A 49 4.72 -13.59 10.67
CA ASP A 49 4.04 -13.39 9.38
C ASP A 49 4.96 -13.59 8.16
N LEU A 50 6.27 -13.53 8.39
CA LEU A 50 7.31 -13.96 7.43
C LEU A 50 7.68 -15.44 7.56
N GLY A 51 7.15 -16.15 8.56
CA GLY A 51 7.49 -17.56 8.80
C GLY A 51 8.93 -17.77 9.29
N LEU A 52 9.51 -16.80 9.99
CA LEU A 52 10.91 -16.80 10.44
C LEU A 52 11.00 -16.87 11.96
N THR A 53 12.05 -17.53 12.45
CA THR A 53 12.36 -17.59 13.89
C THR A 53 12.99 -16.28 14.33
N GLU A 54 12.39 -15.63 15.34
CA GLU A 54 12.86 -14.36 15.89
C GLU A 54 14.11 -14.53 16.76
N LYS A 55 15.11 -13.66 16.54
CA LYS A 55 16.20 -13.39 17.48
C LYS A 55 16.24 -11.89 17.78
N ASN A 56 15.77 -11.48 18.96
CA ASN A 56 15.59 -10.07 19.31
C ASN A 56 16.63 -9.59 20.32
N TYR A 57 17.42 -8.59 19.92
CA TYR A 57 18.47 -7.94 20.71
C TYR A 57 18.15 -6.47 20.98
N ALA A 58 16.92 -6.02 20.78
CA ALA A 58 16.51 -4.67 21.11
C ALA A 58 16.59 -4.40 22.62
N ALA A 59 16.71 -3.13 22.99
CA ALA A 59 16.74 -2.73 24.40
C ALA A 59 16.05 -1.37 24.62
N ALA A 60 15.44 -1.20 25.78
CA ALA A 60 14.59 -0.05 26.08
C ALA A 60 15.30 1.32 26.06
N SER A 61 16.62 1.35 26.29
CA SER A 61 17.41 2.59 26.38
C SER A 61 18.27 2.85 25.13
N VAL A 62 18.11 2.05 24.08
CA VAL A 62 18.96 2.13 22.88
C VAL A 62 18.36 3.08 21.86
N THR A 63 19.20 3.97 21.35
CA THR A 63 18.93 4.81 20.18
C THR A 63 20.00 4.56 19.11
N VAL A 64 19.87 5.15 17.92
CA VAL A 64 20.86 4.96 16.84
C VAL A 64 22.20 5.56 17.26
N SER A 65 22.19 6.77 17.80
CA SER A 65 23.39 7.45 18.30
C SER A 65 23.97 6.82 19.57
N ASN A 66 23.17 6.07 20.33
CA ASN A 66 23.60 5.47 21.59
C ASN A 66 23.17 4.00 21.73
N GLY A 67 24.13 3.09 21.52
CA GLY A 67 23.99 1.68 21.89
C GLY A 67 23.49 0.73 20.79
N LEU A 68 23.02 1.22 19.64
CA LEU A 68 22.54 0.34 18.55
C LEU A 68 23.65 -0.57 18.02
N VAL A 69 24.84 -0.02 17.75
CA VAL A 69 26.01 -0.81 17.31
C VAL A 69 26.39 -1.88 18.35
N THR A 70 26.28 -1.56 19.63
CA THR A 70 26.51 -2.54 20.72
C THR A 70 25.50 -3.69 20.66
N ARG A 71 24.25 -3.45 20.24
CA ARG A 71 23.27 -4.50 20.00
C ARG A 71 23.61 -5.34 18.76
N CYS A 72 24.20 -4.74 17.72
CA CYS A 72 24.76 -5.50 16.59
C CYS A 72 25.86 -6.47 17.06
N HIS A 73 26.76 -6.03 17.94
CA HIS A 73 27.77 -6.91 18.53
C HIS A 73 27.15 -8.02 19.37
N ALA A 74 26.13 -7.72 20.18
CA ALA A 74 25.42 -8.75 20.94
C ALA A 74 24.79 -9.82 20.05
N ALA A 75 24.22 -9.43 18.90
CA ALA A 75 23.69 -10.37 17.92
C ALA A 75 24.79 -11.20 17.23
N ARG A 76 25.91 -10.56 16.87
CA ARG A 76 27.09 -11.22 16.30
C ARG A 76 27.73 -12.22 17.27
N ASP A 77 27.69 -11.94 18.56
CA ASP A 77 28.39 -12.75 19.57
C ASP A 77 27.51 -13.88 20.13
N ASP A 78 26.21 -13.93 19.82
CA ASP A 78 25.32 -15.02 20.21
C ASP A 78 25.55 -16.26 19.32
N THR A 79 26.11 -17.30 19.94
CA THR A 79 26.43 -18.58 19.28
C THR A 79 25.31 -19.62 19.41
N SER A 80 24.12 -19.25 19.94
CA SER A 80 22.99 -20.16 20.15
C SER A 80 22.24 -20.56 18.86
N TYR A 81 22.63 -20.02 17.70
CA TYR A 81 22.06 -20.34 16.40
C TYR A 81 23.10 -20.15 15.29
N ASP A 82 22.87 -20.82 14.17
CA ASP A 82 23.71 -20.69 12.99
C ASP A 82 23.45 -19.35 12.28
N HIS A 83 24.46 -18.49 12.23
CA HIS A 83 24.39 -17.18 11.55
C HIS A 83 24.19 -17.32 10.03
N ALA A 84 24.54 -18.46 9.44
CA ALA A 84 24.27 -18.73 8.03
C ALA A 84 22.77 -18.94 7.74
N GLN A 85 21.95 -19.23 8.77
CA GLN A 85 20.49 -19.37 8.64
C GLN A 85 19.75 -18.03 8.76
N VAL A 86 20.46 -16.92 8.99
CA VAL A 86 19.84 -15.58 9.08
C VAL A 86 19.51 -15.08 7.69
N ALA A 87 18.20 -15.04 7.37
CA ALA A 87 17.70 -14.50 6.11
C ALA A 87 17.64 -12.97 6.13
N TYR A 88 17.28 -12.38 7.29
CA TYR A 88 17.05 -10.94 7.43
C TYR A 88 17.64 -10.41 8.74
N VAL A 89 18.16 -9.18 8.69
CA VAL A 89 18.53 -8.41 9.87
C VAL A 89 17.81 -7.07 9.80
N VAL A 90 16.97 -6.79 10.80
CA VAL A 90 16.23 -5.54 10.91
C VAL A 90 16.89 -4.64 11.95
N LEU A 91 17.40 -3.51 11.47
CA LEU A 91 17.91 -2.40 12.26
C LEU A 91 16.79 -1.37 12.42
N ALA A 92 16.38 -1.10 13.65
CA ALA A 92 15.20 -0.28 13.93
C ALA A 92 15.47 0.82 14.97
N GLY A 93 15.24 2.08 14.60
CA GLY A 93 15.50 3.22 15.50
C GLY A 93 15.46 4.57 14.79
N GLY A 94 15.78 5.62 15.54
CA GLY A 94 15.89 7.00 15.04
C GLY A 94 14.86 7.96 15.63
N LEU A 95 13.74 7.47 16.15
CA LEU A 95 12.68 8.36 16.63
C LEU A 95 13.04 9.12 17.93
N GLN A 96 13.88 8.52 18.77
CA GLN A 96 14.32 9.09 20.05
C GLN A 96 15.66 9.82 19.95
N ASP A 97 16.32 9.78 18.79
CA ASP A 97 17.59 10.46 18.61
C ASP A 97 17.35 11.96 18.47
N PRO A 98 18.01 12.81 19.28
CA PRO A 98 17.86 14.26 19.16
C PRO A 98 18.54 14.77 17.90
N VAL A 99 18.01 15.85 17.30
CA VAL A 99 18.62 16.46 16.10
C VAL A 99 20.06 16.93 16.33
N SER A 100 20.42 17.29 17.57
CA SER A 100 21.79 17.63 17.96
C SER A 100 22.78 16.47 17.82
N ALA A 101 22.30 15.21 17.76
CA ALA A 101 23.11 14.02 17.54
C ALA A 101 23.17 13.58 16.07
N LEU A 102 22.65 14.37 15.11
CA LEU A 102 22.51 13.98 13.70
C LEU A 102 23.80 13.41 13.08
N ALA A 103 24.95 14.07 13.29
CA ALA A 103 26.23 13.58 12.78
C ALA A 103 26.59 12.19 13.33
N THR A 104 26.30 11.96 14.62
CA THR A 104 26.52 10.65 15.25
C THR A 104 25.55 9.61 14.71
N VAL A 105 24.28 9.98 14.49
CA VAL A 105 23.27 9.10 13.88
C VAL A 105 23.70 8.65 12.48
N ILE A 106 24.17 9.58 11.63
CA ILE A 106 24.66 9.28 10.29
C ILE A 106 25.82 8.27 10.34
N ALA A 107 26.82 8.54 11.18
CA ALA A 107 27.97 7.65 11.34
C ALA A 107 27.55 6.27 11.89
N LYS A 108 26.72 6.23 12.94
CA LYS A 108 26.29 4.99 13.58
C LYS A 108 25.33 4.16 12.75
N THR A 109 24.57 4.79 11.85
CA THR A 109 23.76 4.08 10.85
C THR A 109 24.65 3.24 9.95
N ARG A 110 25.71 3.85 9.40
CA ARG A 110 26.70 3.16 8.56
C ARG A 110 27.44 2.06 9.33
N ASP A 111 27.89 2.35 10.54
CA ASP A 111 28.57 1.38 11.41
C ASP A 111 27.67 0.17 11.68
N ALA A 112 26.43 0.38 12.11
CA ALA A 112 25.50 -0.70 12.46
C ALA A 112 25.21 -1.62 11.27
N ILE A 113 25.03 -1.05 10.07
CA ILE A 113 24.84 -1.80 8.83
C ILE A 113 26.10 -2.62 8.51
N ASN A 114 27.29 -2.02 8.61
CA ASN A 114 28.55 -2.70 8.31
C ASN A 114 28.83 -3.84 9.29
N GLU A 115 28.60 -3.63 10.58
CA GLU A 115 28.76 -4.67 11.59
C GLU A 115 27.79 -5.84 11.38
N CYS A 116 26.52 -5.56 11.08
CA CYS A 116 25.55 -6.63 10.76
C CYS A 116 25.92 -7.39 9.48
N ARG A 117 26.46 -6.71 8.47
CA ARG A 117 26.87 -7.36 7.22
C ARG A 117 28.08 -8.26 7.38
N LYS A 118 29.01 -7.89 8.26
CA LYS A 118 30.14 -8.75 8.65
C LYS A 118 29.65 -9.98 9.40
N ALA A 119 28.71 -9.81 10.33
CA ALA A 119 28.15 -10.88 11.15
C ALA A 119 27.27 -11.85 10.35
N PHE A 120 26.44 -11.31 9.45
CA PHE A 120 25.41 -12.05 8.72
C PHE A 120 25.55 -11.82 7.20
N PRO A 121 26.59 -12.36 6.55
CA PRO A 121 26.93 -12.04 5.15
C PRO A 121 25.88 -12.51 4.13
N ALA A 122 25.06 -13.51 4.48
CA ALA A 122 23.97 -14.01 3.63
C ALA A 122 22.66 -13.23 3.80
N ALA A 123 22.53 -12.44 4.87
CA ALA A 123 21.28 -11.80 5.25
C ALA A 123 21.01 -10.52 4.46
N ARG A 124 19.73 -10.27 4.17
CA ARG A 124 19.26 -8.97 3.70
C ARG A 124 19.14 -8.02 4.89
N ILE A 125 19.90 -6.92 4.85
CA ILE A 125 19.79 -5.85 5.85
C ILE A 125 18.60 -4.95 5.52
N ILE A 126 17.74 -4.75 6.52
CA ILE A 126 16.58 -3.85 6.48
C ILE A 126 16.81 -2.77 7.53
N TRP A 127 16.62 -1.53 7.15
CA TRP A 127 16.57 -0.41 8.08
C TRP A 127 15.13 0.09 8.23
N ALA A 128 14.55 -0.14 9.40
CA ALA A 128 13.25 0.31 9.85
C ALA A 128 13.39 1.65 10.60
N ALA A 129 13.33 2.77 9.87
CA ALA A 129 13.62 4.10 10.41
C ALA A 129 12.42 4.70 11.14
N GLY A 130 12.64 5.15 12.38
CA GLY A 130 11.67 5.91 13.17
C GLY A 130 10.42 5.16 13.65
N PRO A 131 10.49 3.90 14.14
CA PRO A 131 9.31 3.21 14.65
C PRO A 131 8.74 3.92 15.89
N GLY A 132 7.43 4.17 15.92
CA GLY A 132 6.72 4.70 17.07
C GLY A 132 5.66 5.76 16.73
N SER A 133 4.98 6.26 17.76
CA SER A 133 3.96 7.30 17.64
C SER A 133 4.56 8.70 17.69
N LEU A 134 3.98 9.63 16.93
CA LEU A 134 4.28 11.06 16.95
C LEU A 134 3.21 11.86 17.70
N ALA A 135 2.20 11.20 18.27
CA ALA A 135 1.12 11.87 18.95
C ALA A 135 1.64 12.66 20.17
N GLY A 136 1.24 13.93 20.26
CA GLY A 136 1.70 14.86 21.29
C GLY A 136 3.02 15.56 20.99
N MET A 137 3.66 15.31 19.84
CA MET A 137 4.82 16.10 19.39
C MET A 137 4.38 17.46 18.87
N ASN A 138 5.17 18.50 19.15
CA ASN A 138 5.03 19.82 18.53
C ASN A 138 5.74 19.90 17.16
N ASP A 139 5.54 21.00 16.42
CA ASP A 139 6.08 21.17 15.07
C ASP A 139 7.62 21.07 15.00
N THR A 140 8.32 21.55 16.03
CA THR A 140 9.78 21.41 16.12
C THR A 140 10.19 19.95 16.24
N GLN A 141 9.55 19.19 17.14
CA GLN A 141 9.81 17.76 17.32
C GLN A 141 9.45 16.96 16.05
N LEU A 142 8.37 17.32 15.36
CA LEU A 142 8.00 16.70 14.09
C LEU A 142 9.05 16.96 12.99
N THR A 143 9.61 18.17 12.96
CA THR A 143 10.67 18.55 12.02
C THR A 143 11.99 17.86 12.34
N ASP A 144 12.37 17.82 13.61
CA ASP A 144 13.59 17.16 14.11
C ASP A 144 13.58 15.66 13.79
N THR A 145 12.46 14.99 14.09
CA THR A 145 12.31 13.56 13.77
C THR A 145 12.31 13.29 12.27
N THR A 146 11.76 14.20 11.45
CA THR A 146 11.83 14.11 9.98
C THR A 146 13.27 14.20 9.48
N THR A 147 14.06 15.12 10.04
CA THR A 147 15.48 15.31 9.70
C THR A 147 16.29 14.05 10.00
N ILE A 148 16.14 13.51 11.21
CA ILE A 148 16.84 12.30 11.67
C ILE A 148 16.45 11.08 10.83
N VAL A 149 15.15 10.84 10.64
CA VAL A 149 14.66 9.69 9.86
C VAL A 149 15.10 9.79 8.40
N SER A 150 15.09 10.97 7.80
CA SER A 150 15.53 11.15 6.41
C SER A 150 17.03 10.87 6.25
N ALA A 151 17.86 11.32 7.19
CA ALA A 151 19.30 11.06 7.17
C ALA A 151 19.62 9.56 7.29
N ILE A 152 18.92 8.87 8.19
CA ILE A 152 19.00 7.43 8.37
C ILE A 152 18.62 6.69 7.08
N LEU A 153 17.46 7.02 6.49
CA LEU A 153 16.99 6.39 5.25
C LEU A 153 17.97 6.62 4.10
N GLY A 154 18.53 7.83 3.97
CA GLY A 154 19.57 8.15 2.99
C GLY A 154 20.81 7.28 3.15
N GLN A 155 21.36 7.20 4.37
CA GLN A 155 22.54 6.37 4.66
C GLN A 155 22.27 4.87 4.46
N ALA A 156 21.10 4.39 4.85
CA ALA A 156 20.71 2.99 4.66
C ALA A 156 20.67 2.62 3.17
N ARG A 157 20.08 3.49 2.33
CA ARG A 157 20.04 3.29 0.87
C ARG A 157 21.41 3.33 0.23
N GLN A 158 22.25 4.31 0.59
CA GLN A 158 23.63 4.40 0.11
C GLN A 158 24.45 3.16 0.47
N ALA A 159 24.20 2.59 1.66
CA ALA A 159 24.83 1.34 2.09
C ALA A 159 24.19 0.09 1.46
N GLY A 160 23.14 0.22 0.64
CA GLY A 160 22.47 -0.90 -0.04
C GLY A 160 21.49 -1.69 0.81
N ALA A 161 21.05 -1.18 1.97
CA ALA A 161 19.99 -1.79 2.79
C ALA A 161 18.58 -1.47 2.26
N LEU A 162 17.58 -2.31 2.57
CA LEU A 162 16.17 -2.00 2.34
C LEU A 162 15.73 -0.96 3.37
N ALA A 163 15.41 0.26 2.93
CA ALA A 163 15.09 1.36 3.82
C ALA A 163 13.57 1.58 3.93
N VAL A 164 13.00 1.29 5.09
CA VAL A 164 11.56 1.36 5.39
C VAL A 164 11.30 2.54 6.34
N ASN A 165 10.38 3.43 5.96
CA ASN A 165 10.02 4.59 6.77
C ASN A 165 8.86 4.23 7.72
N LEU A 166 9.16 3.95 8.97
CA LEU A 166 8.15 3.62 9.99
C LEU A 166 7.60 4.84 10.72
N ARG A 167 8.24 6.00 10.58
CA ARG A 167 7.79 7.26 11.20
C ARG A 167 6.37 7.64 10.79
N THR A 168 5.98 7.32 9.56
CA THR A 168 4.69 7.69 8.98
C THR A 168 3.58 6.70 9.30
N VAL A 169 3.89 5.51 9.82
CA VAL A 169 2.91 4.42 9.98
C VAL A 169 1.87 4.76 11.03
N LEU A 170 2.32 5.15 12.23
CA LEU A 170 1.42 5.59 13.29
C LEU A 170 1.09 7.07 13.16
N GLY A 171 2.03 7.86 12.62
CA GLY A 171 1.90 9.30 12.52
C GLY A 171 1.49 9.92 13.87
N THR A 172 0.51 10.81 13.84
CA THR A 172 -0.04 11.48 15.03
C THR A 172 -1.32 10.81 15.55
N ASP A 173 -1.63 9.58 15.14
CA ASP A 173 -2.81 8.85 15.60
C ASP A 173 -2.63 8.42 17.07
N THR A 174 -3.46 8.97 17.95
CA THR A 174 -3.46 8.67 19.39
C THR A 174 -4.07 7.29 19.69
N SER A 175 -4.89 6.74 18.80
CA SER A 175 -5.53 5.43 19.00
C SER A 175 -4.54 4.27 18.91
N MET A 176 -3.38 4.48 18.28
CA MET A 176 -2.29 3.50 18.16
C MET A 176 -1.16 3.74 19.19
N GLN A 177 -1.33 4.71 20.08
CA GLN A 177 -0.33 5.09 21.09
C GLN A 177 -0.66 4.43 22.44
N SER A 178 0.36 3.88 23.11
CA SER A 178 0.27 3.50 24.52
C SER A 178 0.71 4.67 25.41
N SER A 179 1.91 5.22 25.15
CA SER A 179 2.46 6.34 25.91
C SER A 179 3.68 6.93 25.19
N GLY A 180 3.76 8.25 25.07
CA GLY A 180 4.89 8.91 24.38
C GLY A 180 5.13 8.29 23.00
N ILE A 181 6.36 7.91 22.67
CA ILE A 181 6.62 7.29 21.37
C ILE A 181 6.17 5.81 21.26
N LEU A 182 5.73 5.19 22.36
CA LEU A 182 5.47 3.76 22.41
C LEU A 182 4.11 3.40 21.80
N PRO A 183 4.06 2.47 20.83
CA PRO A 183 2.80 1.94 20.30
C PRO A 183 2.04 1.12 21.35
N ASN A 184 0.73 1.07 21.24
CA ASN A 184 -0.06 -0.02 21.84
C ASN A 184 -0.07 -1.25 20.90
N ASP A 185 -0.83 -2.30 21.23
CA ASP A 185 -0.90 -3.52 20.42
C ASP A 185 -1.28 -3.26 18.95
N THR A 186 -2.26 -2.39 18.70
CA THR A 186 -2.66 -1.98 17.34
C THR A 186 -1.53 -1.29 16.60
N GLY A 187 -0.80 -0.39 17.27
CA GLY A 187 0.35 0.27 16.67
C GLY A 187 1.52 -0.68 16.39
N HIS A 188 1.77 -1.68 17.24
CA HIS A 188 2.78 -2.71 16.96
C HIS A 188 2.40 -3.58 15.75
N GLU A 189 1.12 -3.90 15.60
CA GLU A 189 0.60 -4.63 14.44
C GLU A 189 0.78 -3.83 13.14
N ALA A 190 0.40 -2.55 13.12
CA ALA A 190 0.58 -1.68 11.95
C ALA A 190 2.06 -1.52 11.54
N LEU A 191 2.96 -1.36 12.53
CA LEU A 191 4.40 -1.30 12.25
C LEU A 191 4.94 -2.63 11.70
N ALA A 192 4.41 -3.76 12.17
CA ALA A 192 4.83 -5.07 11.69
C ALA A 192 4.39 -5.30 10.25
N GLU A 193 3.14 -4.98 9.92
CA GLU A 193 2.58 -5.05 8.57
C GLU A 193 3.43 -4.25 7.58
N ALA A 194 3.77 -3.01 7.91
CA ALA A 194 4.63 -2.17 7.05
C ALA A 194 6.01 -2.78 6.76
N ILE A 195 6.58 -3.54 7.70
CA ILE A 195 7.84 -4.27 7.47
C ILE A 195 7.60 -5.51 6.61
N VAL A 196 6.55 -6.27 6.90
CA VAL A 196 6.20 -7.50 6.16
C VAL A 196 5.96 -7.18 4.69
N ASP A 197 5.18 -6.13 4.40
CA ASP A 197 4.90 -5.68 3.04
C ASP A 197 6.19 -5.25 2.33
N ALA A 198 7.03 -4.43 2.98
CA ALA A 198 8.30 -4.02 2.39
C ALA A 198 9.23 -5.21 2.08
N VAL A 199 9.22 -6.26 2.92
CA VAL A 199 10.01 -7.47 2.69
C VAL A 199 9.43 -8.30 1.55
N ARG A 200 8.11 -8.46 1.48
CA ARG A 200 7.44 -9.20 0.39
C ARG A 200 7.63 -8.49 -0.95
N ASP A 201 7.55 -7.17 -0.98
CA ASP A 201 7.86 -6.36 -2.15
C ASP A 201 9.33 -6.51 -2.59
N ASP A 202 10.29 -6.58 -1.67
CA ASP A 202 11.72 -6.83 -1.96
C ASP A 202 11.98 -8.29 -2.46
N GLN A 203 11.05 -9.23 -2.21
CA GLN A 203 11.11 -10.63 -2.69
C GLN A 203 10.52 -10.83 -4.11
N GLY A 204 9.66 -9.91 -4.59
CA GLY A 204 9.15 -9.80 -5.96
C GLY A 204 8.01 -10.74 -6.41
N GLU A 205 7.02 -10.19 -7.11
CA GLU A 205 6.32 -10.83 -8.25
C GLU A 205 7.22 -10.77 -9.52
N PRO A 206 7.05 -11.69 -10.50
CA PRO A 206 7.93 -11.79 -11.66
C PRO A 206 7.78 -10.55 -12.56
N VAL A 207 8.88 -9.80 -12.73
CA VAL A 207 8.93 -8.74 -13.73
C VAL A 207 9.07 -9.37 -15.12
N ASP A 208 7.94 -9.50 -15.82
CA ASP A 208 7.90 -9.73 -17.27
C ASP A 208 8.51 -8.52 -17.98
N GLN A 209 9.82 -8.57 -18.17
CA GLN A 209 10.59 -8.21 -19.38
C GLN A 209 12.04 -7.92 -18.99
N PRO A 210 13.02 -8.52 -19.67
CA PRO A 210 14.42 -8.14 -19.48
C PRO A 210 14.61 -6.71 -19.97
N ILE A 211 14.91 -5.80 -19.04
CA ILE A 211 15.52 -4.53 -19.42
C ILE A 211 16.92 -4.89 -19.91
N THR A 212 17.07 -5.03 -21.23
CA THR A 212 18.36 -5.08 -21.90
C THR A 212 19.17 -3.87 -21.43
N PRO A 213 20.31 -4.04 -20.74
CA PRO A 213 21.20 -2.93 -20.50
C PRO A 213 21.88 -2.59 -21.84
N THR A 214 21.23 -1.74 -22.65
CA THR A 214 21.87 -1.08 -23.77
C THR A 214 22.75 0.05 -23.25
N ARG A 215 23.91 -0.34 -22.71
CA ARG A 215 25.13 0.46 -22.82
C ARG A 215 26.36 -0.41 -22.60
N THR A 216 26.96 -0.78 -23.72
CA THR A 216 28.30 -1.29 -23.87
C THR A 216 29.27 -0.35 -23.16
N TYR A 217 29.85 -0.76 -22.04
CA TYR A 217 31.09 -0.15 -21.57
C TYR A 217 32.18 -0.62 -22.52
N SER A 218 32.58 0.25 -23.45
CA SER A 218 33.91 0.19 -24.03
C SER A 218 34.90 0.45 -22.88
N SER A 219 35.41 -0.63 -22.29
CA SER A 219 36.57 -0.62 -21.42
C SER A 219 37.76 -0.13 -22.23
N GLY A 220 38.08 1.15 -22.11
CA GLY A 220 39.15 1.76 -22.87
C GLY A 220 39.63 3.07 -22.28
N LEU A 221 39.74 3.17 -20.94
CA LEU A 221 40.32 4.37 -20.30
C LEU A 221 40.99 4.14 -18.93
N ASN A 222 41.30 2.89 -18.54
CA ASN A 222 41.96 2.59 -17.25
C ASN A 222 43.40 2.03 -17.36
N ASP A 223 44.11 2.18 -18.50
CA ASP A 223 45.49 1.69 -18.64
C ASP A 223 46.53 2.78 -18.99
N TRP A 224 46.25 4.04 -18.65
CA TRP A 224 47.22 5.15 -18.80
C TRP A 224 47.60 5.80 -17.46
N ALA A 225 46.64 6.01 -16.56
CA ALA A 225 46.88 6.65 -15.26
C ALA A 225 47.70 5.76 -14.29
N SER A 226 47.59 4.44 -14.38
CA SER A 226 48.31 3.51 -13.50
C SER A 226 49.78 3.35 -13.88
N ARG A 227 50.15 3.51 -15.16
CA ARG A 227 51.52 3.35 -15.65
C ARG A 227 52.41 4.56 -15.41
N GLN A 228 51.86 5.77 -15.28
CA GLN A 228 52.66 6.95 -14.93
C GLN A 228 53.02 7.01 -13.44
N VAL A 229 52.16 6.53 -12.54
CA VAL A 229 52.37 6.58 -11.08
C VAL A 229 53.38 5.50 -10.61
N GLU A 230 53.41 4.34 -11.25
CA GLU A 230 54.43 3.32 -10.95
C GLU A 230 55.81 3.66 -11.53
N ALA A 231 55.88 4.40 -12.64
CA ALA A 231 57.13 4.84 -13.26
C ALA A 231 57.81 6.02 -12.52
N THR A 232 57.06 6.85 -11.80
CA THR A 232 57.61 7.87 -10.88
C THR A 232 58.04 7.27 -9.56
N ARG A 233 57.27 6.35 -8.96
CA ARG A 233 57.65 5.70 -7.69
C ARG A 233 58.92 4.86 -7.79
N LYS A 234 59.18 4.19 -8.92
CA LYS A 234 60.46 3.49 -9.15
C LYS A 234 61.66 4.43 -9.33
N ARG A 235 61.48 5.57 -10.02
CA ARG A 235 62.55 6.57 -10.21
C ARG A 235 62.85 7.40 -8.96
N GLU A 236 61.91 7.52 -8.03
CA GLU A 236 62.13 8.17 -6.73
C GLU A 236 62.71 7.24 -5.67
N ALA A 237 62.38 5.94 -5.72
CA ALA A 237 63.00 4.93 -4.86
C ALA A 237 64.48 4.70 -5.23
N GLU A 238 64.82 4.63 -6.52
CA GLU A 238 66.22 4.47 -6.98
C GLU A 238 67.11 5.69 -6.70
N LYS A 239 66.54 6.89 -6.51
CA LYS A 239 67.30 8.09 -6.12
C LYS A 239 67.50 8.25 -4.60
N ARG A 240 66.69 7.56 -3.78
CA ARG A 240 66.80 7.59 -2.31
C ARG A 240 67.80 6.58 -1.73
N GLU A 241 68.19 5.56 -2.50
CA GLU A 241 69.24 4.60 -2.09
C GLU A 241 70.67 5.15 -2.32
N ALA A 242 70.84 6.16 -3.17
CA ALA A 242 72.15 6.67 -3.61
C ALA A 242 72.67 7.89 -2.82
N ASN A 243 71.87 8.48 -1.92
CA ASN A 243 72.26 9.70 -1.21
C ASN A 243 71.83 9.62 0.26
N ARG A 244 72.68 9.00 1.08
CA ARG A 244 72.51 8.94 2.53
C ARG A 244 73.57 9.85 3.19
N PRO A 245 73.26 11.10 3.54
CA PRO A 245 74.13 11.90 4.39
C PRO A 245 73.74 11.74 5.87
N THR A 246 74.75 11.47 6.68
CA THR A 246 74.75 11.52 8.14
C THR A 246 74.52 12.95 8.66
N GLY A 247 73.65 13.13 9.66
CA GLY A 247 73.60 14.38 10.44
C GLY A 247 72.23 14.70 11.05
N THR A 248 72.15 14.64 12.38
CA THR A 248 70.95 14.49 13.21
C THR A 248 70.01 15.71 13.31
N GLU A 249 70.30 16.87 12.69
CA GLU A 249 69.40 18.05 12.73
C GLU A 249 68.59 18.26 11.44
N LEU A 250 69.02 17.68 10.32
CA LEU A 250 68.22 17.66 9.08
C LEU A 250 67.01 16.73 9.22
N GLY A 251 67.09 15.69 10.06
CA GLY A 251 65.99 14.74 10.27
C GLY A 251 64.71 15.40 10.82
N GLY A 252 64.82 16.41 11.68
CA GLY A 252 63.65 17.11 12.24
C GLY A 252 62.96 18.06 11.25
N VAL A 253 63.73 18.71 10.37
CA VAL A 253 63.18 19.54 9.28
C VAL A 253 62.59 18.67 8.18
N THR A 254 63.22 17.54 7.88
CA THR A 254 62.73 16.58 6.88
C THR A 254 61.46 15.87 7.37
N GLN A 255 61.38 15.53 8.67
CA GLN A 255 60.15 15.02 9.29
C GLN A 255 59.02 16.05 9.27
N LYS A 256 59.28 17.32 9.62
CA LYS A 256 58.26 18.37 9.54
C LYS A 256 57.80 18.63 8.10
N LEU A 257 58.71 18.53 7.13
CA LEU A 257 58.38 18.68 5.71
C LEU A 257 57.57 17.47 5.20
N ASP A 258 57.90 16.26 5.62
CA ASP A 258 57.13 15.04 5.33
C ASP A 258 55.74 15.08 6.00
N GLU A 259 55.64 15.57 7.24
CA GLU A 259 54.36 15.79 7.93
C GLU A 259 53.50 16.86 7.24
N LEU A 260 54.09 17.98 6.82
CA LEU A 260 53.38 19.02 6.06
C LEU A 260 52.94 18.54 4.68
N THR A 261 53.78 17.74 4.01
CA THR A 261 53.46 17.13 2.71
C THR A 261 52.35 16.08 2.85
N GLN A 262 52.38 15.29 3.93
CA GLN A 262 51.27 14.39 4.28
C GLN A 262 50.00 15.17 4.61
N GLN A 263 50.07 16.24 5.41
CA GLN A 263 48.90 17.06 5.75
C GLN A 263 48.29 17.74 4.53
N GLN A 264 49.11 18.26 3.60
CA GLN A 264 48.62 18.79 2.33
C GLN A 264 48.00 17.70 1.46
N GLY A 265 48.60 16.51 1.38
CA GLY A 265 48.03 15.37 0.67
C GLY A 265 46.68 14.93 1.24
N VAL A 266 46.55 14.86 2.57
CA VAL A 266 45.27 14.55 3.24
C VAL A 266 44.22 15.64 2.98
N GLN A 267 44.61 16.91 3.01
CA GLN A 267 43.70 18.01 2.74
C GLN A 267 43.22 18.01 1.28
N GLN A 268 44.08 17.66 0.33
CA GLN A 268 43.73 17.55 -1.08
C GLN A 268 42.79 16.37 -1.35
N VAL A 269 43.05 15.21 -0.75
CA VAL A 269 42.15 14.04 -0.81
C VAL A 269 40.78 14.35 -0.19
N LEU A 270 40.74 15.12 0.91
CA LEU A 270 39.48 15.50 1.56
C LEU A 270 38.64 16.45 0.68
N LEU A 271 39.29 17.37 -0.03
CA LEU A 271 38.60 18.28 -0.97
C LEU A 271 38.06 17.51 -2.19
N GLU A 272 38.83 16.56 -2.73
CA GLU A 272 38.37 15.68 -3.81
C GLU A 272 37.17 14.83 -3.37
N GLN A 273 37.20 14.27 -2.15
CA GLN A 273 36.05 13.55 -1.60
C GLN A 273 34.80 14.44 -1.47
N GLN A 274 34.96 15.68 -1.00
CA GLN A 274 33.82 16.60 -0.89
C GLN A 274 33.24 16.97 -2.27
N GLN A 275 34.09 17.08 -3.30
CA GLN A 275 33.63 17.31 -4.67
C GLN A 275 32.89 16.10 -5.25
N ASP A 276 33.40 14.89 -5.04
CA ASP A 276 32.74 13.67 -5.47
C ASP A 276 31.37 13.48 -4.76
N GLU A 277 31.28 13.85 -3.47
CA GLU A 277 30.02 13.84 -2.72
C GLU A 277 29.02 14.86 -3.26
N LEU A 278 29.47 16.08 -3.59
CA LEU A 278 28.62 17.10 -4.21
C LEU A 278 28.08 16.66 -5.57
N ASP A 279 28.93 16.07 -6.41
CA ASP A 279 28.54 15.53 -7.72
C ASP A 279 27.54 14.37 -7.57
N ALA A 280 27.73 13.51 -6.58
CA ALA A 280 26.79 12.43 -6.26
C ALA A 280 25.44 12.99 -5.81
N HIS A 281 25.44 13.99 -4.92
CA HIS A 281 24.23 14.67 -4.47
C HIS A 281 23.49 15.37 -5.62
N GLN A 282 24.21 16.00 -6.53
CA GLN A 282 23.62 16.67 -7.67
C GLN A 282 22.94 15.68 -8.62
N ARG A 283 23.57 14.52 -8.89
CA ARG A 283 22.95 13.44 -9.67
C ARG A 283 21.73 12.85 -8.98
N GLU A 284 21.76 12.71 -7.66
CA GLU A 284 20.61 12.21 -6.90
C GLU A 284 19.44 13.20 -6.95
N LEU A 285 19.70 14.49 -6.83
CA LEU A 285 18.69 15.54 -6.99
C LEU A 285 18.06 15.52 -8.39
N GLU A 286 18.86 15.37 -9.45
CA GLU A 286 18.34 15.25 -10.82
C GLU A 286 17.43 14.04 -10.98
N GLN A 287 17.81 12.88 -10.42
CA GLN A 287 16.97 11.68 -10.45
C GLN A 287 15.67 11.87 -9.65
N GLN A 288 15.74 12.51 -8.49
CA GLN A 288 14.55 12.84 -7.71
C GLN A 288 13.63 13.80 -8.46
N GLN A 289 14.19 14.81 -9.13
CA GLN A 289 13.43 15.76 -9.95
C GLN A 289 12.74 15.06 -11.13
N GLN A 290 13.42 14.14 -11.82
CA GLN A 290 12.81 13.33 -12.89
C GLN A 290 11.69 12.43 -12.36
N LYS A 291 11.89 11.82 -11.18
CA LYS A 291 10.87 10.99 -10.54
C LYS A 291 9.64 11.81 -10.15
N LEU A 292 9.83 13.00 -9.56
CA LEU A 292 8.74 13.92 -9.24
C LEU A 292 7.99 14.37 -10.49
N GLN A 293 8.70 14.67 -11.59
CA GLN A 293 8.07 15.02 -12.86
C GLN A 293 7.23 13.87 -13.40
N SER A 294 7.72 12.63 -13.31
CA SER A 294 6.98 11.44 -13.72
C SER A 294 5.71 11.25 -12.88
N GLN A 295 5.81 11.40 -11.56
CA GLN A 295 4.65 11.34 -10.66
C GLN A 295 3.64 12.45 -10.95
N GLN A 296 4.10 13.67 -11.23
CA GLN A 296 3.23 14.78 -11.60
C GLN A 296 2.46 14.48 -12.89
N ASN A 297 3.13 13.92 -13.90
CA ASN A 297 2.48 13.52 -15.16
C ASN A 297 1.43 12.41 -14.93
N GLN A 298 1.71 11.44 -14.05
CA GLN A 298 0.76 10.39 -13.67
C GLN A 298 -0.46 10.99 -12.95
N LEU A 299 -0.26 11.92 -12.02
CA LEU A 299 -1.35 12.62 -11.33
C LEU A 299 -2.23 13.40 -12.31
N THR A 300 -1.63 14.11 -13.26
CA THR A 300 -2.41 14.81 -14.31
C THR A 300 -3.23 13.83 -15.14
N LYS A 301 -2.68 12.66 -15.48
CA LYS A 301 -3.43 11.62 -16.21
C LYS A 301 -4.61 11.12 -15.39
N HIS A 302 -4.41 10.81 -14.11
CA HIS A 302 -5.49 10.38 -13.22
C HIS A 302 -6.55 11.46 -13.00
N GLN A 303 -6.17 12.73 -12.93
CA GLN A 303 -7.12 13.85 -12.87
C GLN A 303 -8.01 13.90 -14.12
N ASN A 304 -7.43 13.75 -15.31
CA ASN A 304 -8.19 13.73 -16.55
C ASN A 304 -9.14 12.50 -16.64
N GLU A 305 -8.69 11.33 -16.17
CA GLU A 305 -9.51 10.12 -16.09
C GLU A 305 -10.70 10.31 -15.14
N LEU A 306 -10.47 10.91 -13.97
CA LEU A 306 -11.53 11.24 -13.00
C LEU A 306 -12.54 12.24 -13.57
N GLU A 307 -12.08 13.27 -14.28
CA GLU A 307 -12.98 14.24 -14.92
C GLU A 307 -13.87 13.57 -15.99
N ALA A 308 -13.29 12.66 -16.78
CA ALA A 308 -14.05 11.89 -17.76
C ALA A 308 -15.10 10.97 -17.09
N GLN A 309 -14.72 10.30 -16.00
CA GLN A 309 -15.65 9.47 -15.21
C GLN A 309 -16.79 10.31 -14.62
N GLN A 310 -16.49 11.50 -14.09
CA GLN A 310 -17.52 12.42 -13.57
C GLN A 310 -18.51 12.84 -14.65
N LYS A 311 -18.04 13.17 -15.86
CA LYS A 311 -18.92 13.49 -17.00
C LYS A 311 -19.81 12.31 -17.37
N SER A 312 -19.25 11.10 -17.42
CA SER A 312 -20.01 9.88 -17.71
C SER A 312 -21.09 9.60 -16.65
N LEU A 313 -20.75 9.72 -15.36
CA LEU A 313 -21.70 9.58 -14.26
C LEU A 313 -22.82 10.62 -14.34
N LYS A 314 -22.49 11.86 -14.70
CA LYS A 314 -23.49 12.92 -14.87
C LYS A 314 -24.47 12.58 -15.99
N SER A 315 -23.98 12.14 -17.15
CA SER A 315 -24.82 11.68 -18.25
C SER A 315 -25.70 10.49 -17.87
N ALA A 316 -25.17 9.52 -17.11
CA ALA A 316 -25.95 8.39 -16.61
C ALA A 316 -27.05 8.84 -15.64
N GLN A 317 -26.76 9.80 -14.75
CA GLN A 317 -27.74 10.37 -13.83
C GLN A 317 -28.88 11.07 -14.58
N ASP A 318 -28.56 11.84 -15.62
CA ASP A 318 -29.56 12.53 -16.43
C ASP A 318 -30.43 11.53 -17.21
N ALA A 319 -29.84 10.47 -17.77
CA ALA A 319 -30.59 9.39 -18.42
C ALA A 319 -31.53 8.65 -17.47
N ILE A 320 -31.11 8.40 -16.21
CA ILE A 320 -31.96 7.80 -15.18
C ILE A 320 -33.13 8.73 -14.84
N LYS A 321 -32.88 10.04 -14.75
CA LYS A 321 -33.94 11.03 -14.48
C LYS A 321 -34.98 11.03 -15.60
N ASP A 322 -34.55 11.04 -16.85
CA ASP A 322 -35.45 10.99 -18.00
C ASP A 322 -36.28 9.70 -18.00
N ALA A 323 -35.66 8.56 -17.69
CA ALA A 323 -36.36 7.28 -17.55
C ALA A 323 -37.41 7.30 -16.42
N GLN A 324 -37.11 7.95 -15.29
CA GLN A 324 -38.07 8.12 -14.19
C GLN A 324 -39.27 8.99 -14.61
N GLU A 325 -39.03 10.07 -15.34
CA GLU A 325 -40.12 10.93 -15.86
C GLU A 325 -41.01 10.17 -16.85
N GLN A 326 -40.42 9.37 -17.74
CA GLN A 326 -41.16 8.50 -18.65
C GLN A 326 -42.00 7.46 -17.91
N LEU A 327 -41.43 6.79 -16.90
CA LEU A 327 -42.16 5.82 -16.09
C LEU A 327 -43.33 6.46 -15.36
N LYS A 328 -43.14 7.67 -14.80
CA LYS A 328 -44.21 8.40 -14.13
C LYS A 328 -45.37 8.69 -15.09
N LYS A 329 -45.08 9.03 -16.34
CA LYS A 329 -46.10 9.24 -17.37
C LYS A 329 -46.85 7.94 -17.68
N VAL A 330 -46.13 6.85 -17.94
CA VAL A 330 -46.74 5.53 -18.24
C VAL A 330 -47.65 5.08 -17.10
N VAL A 331 -47.22 5.22 -15.84
CA VAL A 331 -48.03 4.87 -14.68
C VAL A 331 -49.28 5.75 -14.58
N GLY A 332 -49.17 7.04 -14.92
CA GLY A 332 -50.32 7.94 -15.02
C GLY A 332 -51.32 7.48 -16.09
N ASP A 333 -50.84 7.26 -17.31
CA ASP A 333 -51.66 6.80 -18.44
C ASP A 333 -52.36 5.46 -18.13
N GLN A 334 -51.65 4.53 -17.47
CA GLN A 334 -52.21 3.27 -16.99
C GLN A 334 -53.29 3.48 -15.92
N GLY A 335 -53.09 4.41 -14.99
CA GLY A 335 -54.09 4.77 -13.99
C GLY A 335 -55.39 5.28 -14.62
N ASP A 336 -55.27 6.17 -15.61
CA ASP A 336 -56.43 6.69 -16.35
C ASP A 336 -57.14 5.58 -17.14
N GLN A 337 -56.38 4.65 -17.75
CA GLN A 337 -56.96 3.51 -18.43
C GLN A 337 -57.74 2.58 -17.48
N VAL A 338 -57.21 2.33 -16.26
CA VAL A 338 -57.90 1.53 -15.24
C VAL A 338 -59.19 2.21 -14.80
N ASN A 339 -59.18 3.53 -14.58
CA ASN A 339 -60.39 4.29 -14.23
C ASN A 339 -61.45 4.18 -15.34
N ASN A 340 -61.07 4.35 -16.60
CA ASN A 340 -61.98 4.19 -17.74
C ASN A 340 -62.56 2.77 -17.82
N LEU A 341 -61.75 1.73 -17.56
CA LEU A 341 -62.23 0.34 -17.53
C LEU A 341 -63.21 0.10 -16.39
N GLN A 342 -62.99 0.72 -15.22
CA GLN A 342 -63.92 0.66 -14.10
C GLN A 342 -65.28 1.29 -14.47
N GLU A 343 -65.29 2.46 -15.09
CA GLU A 343 -66.53 3.10 -15.55
C GLU A 343 -67.29 2.23 -16.57
N VAL A 344 -66.59 1.60 -17.50
CA VAL A 344 -67.19 0.66 -18.46
C VAL A 344 -67.77 -0.56 -17.73
N SER A 345 -67.06 -1.11 -16.75
CA SER A 345 -67.53 -2.23 -15.92
C SER A 345 -68.80 -1.87 -15.15
N ASP A 346 -68.87 -0.66 -14.57
CA ASP A 346 -70.04 -0.18 -13.83
C ASP A 346 -71.25 0.00 -14.77
N ARG A 347 -71.03 0.57 -15.96
CA ARG A 347 -72.07 0.69 -16.99
C ARG A 347 -72.59 -0.66 -17.46
N LEU A 348 -71.71 -1.65 -17.64
CA LEU A 348 -72.11 -3.01 -18.03
C LEU A 348 -72.93 -3.69 -16.92
N SER A 349 -72.56 -3.48 -15.67
CA SER A 349 -73.30 -3.98 -14.51
C SER A 349 -74.71 -3.38 -14.44
N GLN A 350 -74.84 -2.07 -14.72
CA GLN A 350 -76.13 -1.41 -14.81
C GLN A 350 -76.99 -1.96 -15.95
N VAL A 351 -76.43 -2.10 -17.16
CA VAL A 351 -77.14 -2.68 -18.31
C VAL A 351 -77.62 -4.11 -17.99
N THR A 352 -76.80 -4.90 -17.31
CA THR A 352 -77.17 -6.26 -16.88
C THR A 352 -78.37 -6.22 -15.94
N THR A 353 -78.39 -5.31 -14.98
CA THR A 353 -79.51 -5.09 -14.05
C THR A 353 -80.78 -4.65 -14.78
N ASP A 354 -80.66 -3.72 -15.72
CA ASP A 354 -81.79 -3.22 -16.52
C ASP A 354 -82.41 -4.31 -17.40
N LEU A 355 -81.57 -5.18 -17.98
CA LEU A 355 -82.02 -6.35 -18.74
C LEU A 355 -82.74 -7.37 -17.86
N GLN A 356 -82.24 -7.65 -16.66
CA GLN A 356 -82.91 -8.53 -15.70
C GLN A 356 -84.29 -7.99 -15.29
N ASN A 357 -84.37 -6.68 -15.01
CA ASN A 357 -85.62 -6.01 -14.69
C ASN A 357 -86.62 -6.06 -15.85
N THR A 358 -86.15 -5.81 -17.08
CA THR A 358 -86.99 -5.88 -18.29
C THR A 358 -87.51 -7.30 -18.52
N THR A 359 -86.65 -8.31 -18.36
CA THR A 359 -87.02 -9.73 -18.46
C THR A 359 -88.10 -10.09 -17.45
N SER A 360 -87.95 -9.65 -16.19
CA SER A 360 -88.93 -9.89 -15.13
C SER A 360 -90.29 -9.24 -15.42
N LYS A 361 -90.28 -8.02 -15.98
CA LYS A 361 -91.51 -7.34 -16.43
C LYS A 361 -92.19 -8.10 -17.58
N LEU A 362 -91.43 -8.57 -18.56
CA LEU A 362 -91.97 -9.37 -19.67
C LEU A 362 -92.60 -10.67 -19.18
N GLN A 363 -91.95 -11.40 -18.27
CA GLN A 363 -92.52 -12.59 -17.63
C GLN A 363 -93.84 -12.28 -16.90
N THR A 364 -93.91 -11.14 -16.21
CA THR A 364 -95.15 -10.71 -15.54
C THR A 364 -96.27 -10.43 -16.54
N ILE A 365 -95.95 -9.74 -17.65
CA ILE A 365 -96.91 -9.48 -18.75
C ILE A 365 -97.38 -10.79 -19.36
N GLU A 366 -96.46 -11.69 -19.70
CA GLU A 366 -96.77 -13.01 -20.27
C GLU A 366 -97.72 -13.79 -19.35
N ASN A 367 -97.41 -13.88 -18.06
CA ASN A 367 -98.26 -14.54 -17.06
C ASN A 367 -99.66 -13.91 -16.99
N THR A 368 -99.74 -12.57 -17.02
CA THR A 368 -101.01 -11.83 -16.99
C THR A 368 -101.86 -12.11 -18.24
N VAL A 369 -101.25 -12.04 -19.42
CA VAL A 369 -101.91 -12.33 -20.70
C VAL A 369 -102.40 -13.77 -20.74
N ASN A 370 -101.54 -14.74 -20.37
CA ASN A 370 -101.90 -16.15 -20.32
C ASN A 370 -103.05 -16.43 -19.35
N SER A 371 -103.05 -15.79 -18.18
CA SER A 371 -104.15 -15.89 -17.21
C SER A 371 -105.46 -15.34 -17.78
N ASN A 372 -105.43 -14.15 -18.37
CA ASN A 372 -106.61 -13.53 -18.99
C ASN A 372 -107.17 -14.36 -20.14
N LEU A 373 -106.31 -14.93 -20.98
CA LEU A 373 -106.71 -15.82 -22.07
C LEU A 373 -107.38 -17.09 -21.52
N ARG A 374 -106.79 -17.73 -20.51
CA ARG A 374 -107.40 -18.90 -19.83
C ARG A 374 -108.78 -18.57 -19.26
N MET A 375 -108.91 -17.44 -18.57
CA MET A 375 -110.20 -16.99 -18.03
C MET A 375 -111.25 -16.77 -19.12
N ARG A 376 -110.87 -16.17 -20.26
CA ARG A 376 -111.77 -16.00 -21.40
C ARG A 376 -112.19 -17.32 -22.03
N VAL A 377 -111.27 -18.27 -22.19
CA VAL A 377 -111.59 -19.61 -22.68
C VAL A 377 -112.60 -20.29 -21.76
N LEU A 378 -112.36 -20.29 -20.45
CA LEU A 378 -113.30 -20.81 -19.44
C LEU A 378 -114.68 -20.14 -19.51
N GLN A 379 -114.73 -18.81 -19.69
CA GLN A 379 -116.00 -18.08 -19.86
C GLN A 379 -116.75 -18.51 -21.13
N ILE A 380 -116.04 -18.71 -22.24
CA ILE A 380 -116.63 -19.19 -23.51
C ILE A 380 -117.14 -20.62 -23.35
N GLU A 381 -116.34 -21.52 -22.76
CA GLU A 381 -116.73 -22.91 -22.47
C GLU A 381 -117.99 -22.95 -21.60
N THR A 382 -118.03 -22.18 -20.51
CA THR A 382 -119.20 -22.07 -19.63
C THR A 382 -120.43 -21.50 -20.36
N TRP A 383 -120.24 -20.51 -21.24
CA TRP A 383 -121.33 -19.95 -22.04
C TRP A 383 -121.89 -20.95 -23.05
N LEU A 384 -121.02 -21.74 -23.69
CA LEU A 384 -121.41 -22.80 -24.62
C LEU A 384 -122.18 -23.92 -23.89
N GLU A 385 -121.72 -24.34 -22.71
CA GLU A 385 -122.43 -25.33 -21.88
C GLU A 385 -123.85 -24.86 -21.51
N ASN A 386 -124.01 -23.59 -21.12
CA ASN A 386 -125.30 -23.05 -20.71
C ASN A 386 -126.29 -22.83 -21.88
N ASN A 387 -125.80 -22.55 -23.09
CA ASN A 387 -126.64 -22.25 -24.26
C ASN A 387 -126.85 -23.43 -25.23
N THR A 388 -126.33 -24.62 -24.91
CA THR A 388 -126.53 -25.84 -25.72
C THR A 388 -127.63 -26.76 -25.19
N THR A 389 -128.57 -26.25 -24.40
CA THR A 389 -129.84 -26.94 -24.13
C THR A 389 -130.72 -26.92 -25.39
N PHE A 390 -130.39 -27.78 -26.35
CA PHE A 390 -131.31 -28.21 -27.39
C PHE A 390 -132.46 -28.98 -26.70
N SER A 391 -133.60 -28.32 -26.49
CA SER A 391 -134.84 -29.00 -26.14
C SER A 391 -135.44 -29.58 -27.43
N PRO A 392 -135.54 -30.91 -27.60
CA PRO A 392 -136.12 -31.49 -28.81
C PRO A 392 -137.66 -31.44 -28.82
N TRP A 393 -138.33 -30.86 -27.80
CA TRP A 393 -139.79 -30.93 -27.69
C TRP A 393 -140.43 -29.71 -26.99
N GLY A 394 -141.28 -28.97 -27.74
CA GLY A 394 -142.53 -28.39 -27.24
C GLY A 394 -142.66 -26.86 -27.22
N GLY A 395 -143.40 -26.29 -28.19
CA GLY A 395 -143.90 -24.90 -28.21
C GLY A 395 -144.24 -24.41 -29.61
#